data_AF-A0A2V2SNM7-F1
#
_entry.id   AF-A0A2V2SNM7-F1
#
_cell.length_a   1.000
_cell.length_b   1.000
_cell.length_c   1.000
_cell.angle_alpha   90.00
_cell.angle_beta   90.00
_cell.angle_gamma   90.00
#
_symmetry.space_group_name_H-M   'P 1'
#
loop_
_entity.id
_entity.type
_entity.pdbx_description
1 polymer ?
#
loop_
_entity_poly.entity_id
_entity_poly.type
_entity_poly.pdbx_seq_one_letter_code
_entity_poly.pdbx_strand_id
1 'polypeptide(L)'
;MPAFEMDYGNDEALKRFHALDSFTQGYIMAAFFTCTGTGDDEDLEDATFADLHPDSLAAAISDCKEFQEQQAEWLEMACHFDGYDDECAGRDFWYTRNHHGTGFWDRDIGNYSRILTDAAHCWGERGMYRGDNGLIHIN
;
A
#
# COMPACT_ATOMS: atom_id res chain seq x y z
N MET A 1 -4.23 16.22 11.12
CA MET A 1 -3.01 15.43 11.31
C MET A 1 -1.98 15.93 10.31
N PRO A 2 -0.69 16.05 10.67
CA PRO A 2 0.34 16.27 9.66
C PRO A 2 0.28 15.13 8.62
N ALA A 3 0.59 15.42 7.36
CA ALA A 3 0.69 14.38 6.35
C ALA A 3 1.82 13.42 6.76
N PHE A 4 1.58 12.12 6.63
CA PHE A 4 2.64 11.13 6.78
C PHE A 4 3.70 11.40 5.70
N GLU A 5 4.94 11.59 6.14
CA GLU A 5 6.09 11.75 5.26
C GLU A 5 6.90 10.46 5.34
N MET A 6 7.00 9.74 4.22
CA MET A 6 7.69 8.46 4.17
C MET A 6 9.20 8.69 4.20
N ASP A 7 9.90 7.98 5.10
CA ASP A 7 11.36 7.98 5.11
C ASP A 7 11.90 6.99 4.07
N TYR A 8 12.63 7.52 3.10
CA TYR A 8 13.24 6.73 2.03
C TYR A 8 14.59 6.15 2.43
N GLY A 9 15.24 6.66 3.48
CA GLY A 9 16.56 6.25 3.96
C GLY A 9 17.74 6.74 3.10
N ASN A 10 17.62 6.79 1.77
CA ASN A 10 18.64 7.35 0.87
C ASN A 10 18.10 7.75 -0.52
N ASP A 11 18.90 8.51 -1.27
CA ASP A 11 18.56 9.01 -2.61
C ASP A 11 18.27 7.90 -3.65
N GLU A 12 18.91 6.74 -3.51
CA GLU A 12 18.71 5.62 -4.44
C GLU A 12 17.35 4.96 -4.20
N ALA A 13 16.99 4.75 -2.93
CA ALA A 13 15.68 4.26 -2.53
C ALA A 13 14.57 5.24 -2.93
N LEU A 14 14.78 6.56 -2.78
CA LEU A 14 13.86 7.59 -3.26
C LEU A 14 13.59 7.46 -4.76
N LYS A 15 14.64 7.31 -5.58
CA LYS A 15 14.49 7.11 -7.04
C LYS A 15 13.77 5.81 -7.36
N ARG A 16 14.09 4.72 -6.67
CA ARG A 16 13.41 3.43 -6.83
C ARG A 16 11.93 3.53 -6.52
N PHE A 17 11.55 4.25 -5.46
CA PHE A 17 10.16 4.48 -5.10
C PHE A 17 9.42 5.28 -6.18
N HIS A 18 9.99 6.39 -6.63
CA HIS A 18 9.38 7.22 -7.69
C HIS A 18 9.34 6.56 -9.07
N ALA A 19 10.05 5.45 -9.28
CA ALA A 19 9.96 4.65 -10.49
C ALA A 19 8.77 3.66 -10.47
N LEU A 20 8.14 3.44 -9.32
CA LEU A 20 6.92 2.63 -9.18
C LEU A 20 5.73 3.38 -9.78
N ASP A 21 4.69 2.66 -10.19
CA ASP A 21 3.43 3.30 -10.56
C ASP A 21 2.71 3.86 -9.32
N SER A 22 1.81 4.82 -9.53
CA SER A 22 1.13 5.54 -8.44
C SER A 22 0.34 4.62 -7.49
N PHE A 23 -0.25 3.54 -8.00
CA PHE A 23 -0.98 2.59 -7.16
C PHE A 23 -0.02 1.85 -6.22
N THR A 24 1.09 1.33 -6.75
CA THR A 24 2.11 0.67 -5.93
C THR A 24 2.74 1.66 -4.91
N GLN A 25 2.95 2.92 -5.29
CA GLN A 25 3.41 3.95 -4.36
C GLN A 25 2.44 4.12 -3.18
N GLY A 26 1.14 4.26 -3.47
CA GLY A 26 0.10 4.35 -2.44
C GLY A 26 0.07 3.12 -1.54
N TYR A 27 0.15 1.91 -2.11
CA TYR A 27 0.17 0.66 -1.35
C TYR A 27 1.34 0.60 -0.35
N ILE A 28 2.55 0.92 -0.80
CA ILE A 28 3.76 0.93 0.05
C ILE A 28 3.67 2.02 1.13
N MET A 29 3.21 3.23 0.77
CA MET A 29 3.03 4.31 1.75
C MET A 29 2.03 3.91 2.84
N ALA A 30 0.93 3.27 2.47
CA ALA A 30 -0.05 2.77 3.44
C ALA A 30 0.56 1.70 4.36
N ALA A 31 1.36 0.78 3.81
CA ALA A 31 2.05 -0.24 4.60
C ALA A 31 2.96 0.37 5.66
N PHE A 32 3.87 1.26 5.26
CA PHE A 32 4.75 1.95 6.20
C PHE A 32 3.96 2.79 7.21
N PHE A 33 2.96 3.55 6.76
CA PHE A 33 2.11 4.33 7.66
C PHE A 33 1.47 3.48 8.77
N THR A 34 0.96 2.30 8.44
CA THR A 34 0.28 1.44 9.42
C THR A 34 1.22 0.61 10.28
N CYS A 35 2.44 0.34 9.81
CA CYS A 35 3.35 -0.59 10.46
C CYS A 35 4.50 0.09 11.21
N THR A 36 4.97 1.27 10.80
CA THR A 36 6.15 1.93 11.40
C THR A 36 5.81 3.13 12.29
N GLY A 37 4.56 3.62 12.26
CA GLY A 37 4.19 4.88 12.93
C GLY A 37 3.37 4.77 14.21
N THR A 38 2.80 3.60 14.55
CA THR A 38 1.76 3.51 15.60
C THR A 38 1.75 2.21 16.41
N GLY A 39 2.75 1.35 16.29
CA GLY A 39 2.77 0.02 16.90
C GLY A 39 3.61 -0.09 18.19
N ASP A 40 3.34 -1.14 18.98
CA ASP A 40 4.20 -1.61 20.09
C ASP A 40 5.46 -2.36 19.57
N ASP A 41 5.66 -2.44 18.26
CA ASP A 41 6.75 -3.16 17.62
C ASP A 41 7.95 -2.24 17.39
N GLU A 42 8.79 -2.13 18.43
CA GLU A 42 10.03 -1.35 18.44
C GLU A 42 10.97 -1.76 17.27
N ASP A 43 10.84 -2.98 16.70
CA ASP A 43 11.71 -3.44 15.63
C ASP A 43 11.41 -2.75 14.27
N LEU A 44 10.30 -2.03 14.13
CA LEU A 44 9.89 -1.35 12.90
C LEU A 44 9.92 0.19 13.00
N GLU A 45 10.22 0.76 14.17
CA GLU A 45 10.10 2.21 14.41
C GLU A 45 11.02 3.05 13.50
N ASP A 46 12.20 2.53 13.18
CA ASP A 46 13.20 3.19 12.32
C ASP A 46 13.23 2.66 10.88
N ALA A 47 12.27 1.82 10.51
CA ALA A 47 12.26 1.19 9.19
C ALA A 47 12.01 2.22 8.09
N THR A 48 12.93 2.26 7.12
CA THR A 48 12.83 3.11 5.93
C THR A 48 12.54 2.28 4.68
N PHE A 49 12.15 2.94 3.58
CA PHE A 49 11.98 2.24 2.29
C PHE A 49 13.28 1.57 1.80
N ALA A 50 14.46 2.10 2.17
CA ALA A 50 15.74 1.48 1.84
C ALA A 50 15.95 0.11 2.49
N ASP A 51 15.28 -0.14 3.62
CA ASP A 51 15.39 -1.40 4.38
C ASP A 51 14.47 -2.48 3.82
N LEU A 52 13.58 -2.14 2.87
CA LEU A 52 12.63 -3.09 2.28
C LEU A 52 13.37 -4.16 1.46
N HIS A 53 13.12 -5.41 1.80
CA HIS A 53 13.68 -6.56 1.12
C HIS A 53 13.25 -6.55 -0.37
N PRO A 54 14.19 -6.74 -1.31
CA PRO A 54 13.87 -6.64 -2.74
C PRO A 54 12.82 -7.63 -3.20
N ASP A 55 12.81 -8.85 -2.66
CA ASP A 55 11.80 -9.86 -3.01
C ASP A 55 10.41 -9.49 -2.47
N SER A 56 10.32 -8.84 -1.30
CA SER A 56 9.04 -8.33 -0.78
C SER A 56 8.53 -7.16 -1.61
N LEU A 57 9.41 -6.27 -2.05
CA LEU A 57 9.04 -5.22 -3.00
C LEU A 57 8.54 -5.82 -4.32
N ALA A 58 9.23 -6.83 -4.86
CA ALA A 58 8.82 -7.50 -6.10
C ALA A 58 7.45 -8.19 -5.94
N ALA A 59 7.20 -8.84 -4.81
CA ALA A 59 5.90 -9.45 -4.50
C ALA A 59 4.80 -8.40 -4.37
N ALA A 60 5.06 -7.26 -3.69
CA ALA A 60 4.10 -6.16 -3.58
C ALA A 60 3.75 -5.55 -4.95
N ILE A 61 4.75 -5.37 -5.83
CA ILE A 61 4.54 -4.95 -7.22
C ILE A 61 3.66 -5.96 -7.97
N SER A 62 3.90 -7.26 -7.79
CA SER A 62 3.09 -8.31 -8.43
C SER A 62 1.64 -8.27 -7.95
N ASP A 63 1.41 -8.20 -6.64
CA ASP A 63 0.07 -8.10 -6.05
C ASP A 63 -0.67 -6.85 -6.57
N CYS A 64 0.00 -5.68 -6.57
CA CYS A 64 -0.57 -4.43 -7.07
C CYS A 64 -0.94 -4.52 -8.54
N LYS A 65 -0.01 -4.99 -9.37
CA LYS A 65 -0.22 -5.13 -10.82
C LYS A 65 -1.38 -6.07 -11.12
N GLU A 66 -1.42 -7.24 -10.49
CA GLU A 66 -2.49 -8.22 -10.72
C GLU A 66 -3.85 -7.70 -10.24
N PHE A 67 -3.90 -6.98 -9.12
CA PHE A 67 -5.13 -6.33 -8.67
C PHE A 67 -5.60 -5.26 -9.67
N GLN A 68 -4.69 -4.41 -10.14
CA GLN A 68 -4.97 -3.40 -11.16
C GLN A 68 -5.49 -4.02 -12.46
N GLU A 69 -4.89 -5.12 -12.92
CA GLU A 69 -5.32 -5.82 -14.13
C GLU A 69 -6.70 -6.47 -13.95
N GLN A 70 -6.96 -7.12 -12.82
CA GLN A 70 -8.23 -7.81 -12.56
C GLN A 70 -9.40 -6.84 -12.32
N GLN A 71 -9.11 -5.66 -11.75
CA GLN A 71 -10.13 -4.66 -11.38
C GLN A 71 -10.07 -3.39 -12.26
N ALA A 72 -9.40 -3.46 -13.41
CA ALA A 72 -9.12 -2.30 -14.26
C ALA A 72 -10.35 -1.43 -14.56
N GLU A 73 -11.46 -2.06 -14.95
CA GLU A 73 -12.73 -1.36 -15.23
C GLU A 73 -13.23 -0.58 -14.01
N TRP A 74 -13.20 -1.19 -12.83
CA TRP A 74 -13.72 -0.58 -11.60
C TRP A 74 -12.81 0.49 -11.04
N LEU A 75 -11.50 0.31 -11.15
CA LEU A 75 -10.50 1.31 -10.78
C LEU A 75 -10.59 2.54 -11.68
N GLU A 76 -10.70 2.35 -13.01
CA GLU A 76 -10.91 3.43 -13.97
C GLU A 76 -12.20 4.21 -13.64
N MET A 77 -13.29 3.50 -13.36
CA MET A 77 -14.55 4.14 -13.01
C MET A 77 -14.52 4.85 -11.65
N ALA A 78 -13.77 4.34 -10.68
CA ALA A 78 -13.56 5.01 -9.40
C ALA A 78 -12.73 6.29 -9.54
N CYS A 79 -11.70 6.30 -10.40
CA CYS A 79 -10.83 7.46 -10.63
C CYS A 79 -11.52 8.61 -11.38
N HIS A 80 -12.75 8.41 -11.87
CA HIS A 80 -13.58 9.51 -12.40
C HIS A 80 -14.18 10.40 -11.31
N PHE A 81 -14.14 9.99 -10.03
CA PHE A 81 -14.59 10.80 -8.91
C PHE A 81 -13.52 11.81 -8.49
N ASP A 82 -13.94 13.04 -8.22
CA ASP A 82 -13.02 14.13 -7.90
C ASP A 82 -12.19 13.82 -6.64
N GLY A 83 -10.87 13.98 -6.73
CA GLY A 83 -9.94 13.70 -5.65
C GLY A 83 -9.65 12.21 -5.36
N TYR A 84 -10.07 11.29 -6.24
CA TYR A 84 -9.73 9.87 -6.14
C TYR A 84 -8.85 9.46 -7.33
N ASP A 85 -7.61 9.06 -7.06
CA ASP A 85 -6.63 8.65 -8.06
C ASP A 85 -6.05 7.25 -7.75
N ASP A 86 -5.15 6.79 -8.63
CA ASP A 86 -4.50 5.48 -8.47
C ASP A 86 -3.74 5.36 -7.15
N GLU A 87 -3.13 6.44 -6.66
CA GLU A 87 -2.40 6.44 -5.39
C GLU A 87 -3.36 6.26 -4.21
N CYS A 88 -4.51 6.95 -4.22
CA CYS A 88 -5.61 6.70 -3.29
C CYS A 88 -6.06 5.24 -3.32
N ALA A 89 -6.27 4.68 -4.51
CA ALA A 89 -6.72 3.30 -4.67
C ALA A 89 -5.68 2.28 -4.16
N GLY A 90 -4.39 2.54 -4.36
CA GLY A 90 -3.30 1.72 -3.83
C GLY A 90 -3.27 1.68 -2.31
N ARG A 91 -3.45 2.84 -1.66
CA ARG A 91 -3.58 2.90 -0.19
C ARG A 91 -4.78 2.11 0.30
N ASP A 92 -5.93 2.28 -0.36
CA ASP A 92 -7.16 1.59 0.00
C ASP A 92 -7.07 0.08 -0.20
N PHE A 93 -6.30 -0.39 -1.19
CA PHE A 93 -6.04 -1.80 -1.35
C PHE A 93 -5.30 -2.38 -0.15
N TRP A 94 -4.23 -1.72 0.32
CA TRP A 94 -3.54 -2.13 1.55
C TRP A 94 -4.48 -2.11 2.76
N TYR A 95 -5.20 -1.00 2.98
CA TYR A 95 -6.07 -0.90 4.15
C TYR A 95 -7.18 -1.95 4.14
N THR A 96 -7.78 -2.18 2.97
CA THR A 96 -8.89 -3.10 2.84
C THR A 96 -8.48 -4.55 2.98
N ARG A 97 -7.41 -4.99 2.30
CA ARG A 97 -6.96 -6.39 2.39
C ARG A 97 -6.52 -6.78 3.79
N ASN A 98 -6.10 -5.80 4.59
CA ASN A 98 -5.67 -5.94 5.98
C ASN A 98 -6.76 -5.62 7.00
N HIS A 99 -8.00 -5.41 6.56
CA HIS A 99 -9.14 -5.13 7.43
C HIS A 99 -8.90 -3.96 8.40
N HIS A 100 -8.12 -2.94 8.00
CA HIS A 100 -7.99 -1.71 8.76
C HIS A 100 -9.34 -0.99 8.84
N GLY A 101 -9.52 -0.08 9.82
CA GLY A 101 -10.79 0.64 10.01
C GLY A 101 -11.18 1.65 8.92
N THR A 102 -10.48 1.66 7.79
CA THR A 102 -10.70 2.50 6.60
C THR A 102 -10.26 1.72 5.35
N GLY A 103 -10.64 2.19 4.16
CA GLY A 103 -10.34 1.51 2.89
C GLY A 103 -11.33 1.92 1.81
N PHE A 104 -11.52 1.07 0.80
CA PHE A 104 -12.40 1.37 -0.34
C PHE A 104 -13.84 1.72 0.08
N TRP A 105 -14.39 1.07 1.12
CA TRP A 105 -15.76 1.30 1.61
C TRP A 105 -15.97 2.68 2.27
N ASP A 106 -14.89 3.37 2.62
CA ASP A 106 -14.92 4.69 3.26
C ASP A 106 -14.82 5.83 2.21
N ARG A 107 -14.80 5.48 0.92
CA ARG A 107 -14.65 6.43 -0.19
C ARG A 107 -16.01 6.72 -0.83
N ASP A 108 -16.24 7.99 -1.16
CA ASP A 108 -17.44 8.43 -1.88
C ASP A 108 -17.29 8.22 -3.40
N ILE A 109 -16.98 6.99 -3.80
CA ILE A 109 -16.75 6.55 -5.19
C ILE A 109 -17.93 5.73 -5.73
N GLY A 110 -19.13 5.99 -5.22
CA GLY A 110 -20.35 5.28 -5.61
C GLY A 110 -20.32 3.78 -5.32
N ASN A 111 -20.93 2.98 -6.21
CA ASN A 111 -21.06 1.52 -6.03
C ASN A 111 -19.73 0.76 -6.18
N TYR A 112 -18.68 1.41 -6.70
CA TYR A 112 -17.37 0.80 -6.89
C TYR A 112 -16.65 0.53 -5.56
N SER A 113 -16.95 1.32 -4.52
CA SER A 113 -16.46 1.13 -3.15
C SER A 113 -16.66 -0.31 -2.67
N ARG A 114 -17.88 -0.84 -2.80
CA ARG A 114 -18.21 -2.23 -2.41
C ARG A 114 -17.53 -3.26 -3.30
N ILE A 115 -17.52 -3.06 -4.62
CA ILE A 115 -16.92 -4.01 -5.57
C ILE A 115 -15.43 -4.18 -5.30
N LEU A 116 -14.71 -3.06 -5.16
CA LEU A 116 -13.28 -3.05 -4.85
C LEU A 116 -13.01 -3.58 -3.43
N THR A 117 -13.90 -3.32 -2.48
CA THR A 117 -13.82 -3.89 -1.13
C THR A 117 -13.88 -5.41 -1.16
N ASP A 118 -14.91 -5.96 -1.81
CA ASP A 118 -15.12 -7.40 -1.90
C ASP A 118 -13.95 -8.08 -2.64
N ALA A 119 -13.44 -7.46 -3.71
CA ALA A 119 -12.28 -7.95 -4.45
C ALA A 119 -11.00 -7.96 -3.58
N ALA A 120 -10.71 -6.87 -2.87
CA ALA A 120 -9.49 -6.74 -2.07
C ALA A 120 -9.45 -7.72 -0.89
N HIS A 121 -10.59 -8.04 -0.27
CA HIS A 121 -10.66 -9.06 0.78
C HIS A 121 -10.27 -10.48 0.29
N CYS A 122 -10.33 -10.76 -1.01
CA CYS A 122 -9.89 -12.04 -1.55
C CYS A 122 -8.35 -12.21 -1.59
N TRP A 123 -7.58 -11.14 -1.36
CA TRP A 123 -6.12 -11.15 -1.45
C TRP A 123 -5.40 -11.55 -0.16
N GLY A 124 -6.15 -11.69 0.93
CA GLY A 124 -5.60 -11.98 2.25
C GLY A 124 -4.78 -10.84 2.84
N GLU A 125 -4.54 -10.96 4.14
CA GLU A 125 -3.77 -10.00 4.92
C GLU A 125 -2.27 -10.11 4.60
N ARG A 126 -1.56 -9.00 4.76
CA ARG A 126 -0.12 -8.81 4.68
C ARG A 126 0.34 -7.96 5.85
N GLY A 127 1.46 -8.33 6.47
CA GLY A 127 2.11 -7.56 7.53
C GLY A 127 3.56 -7.24 7.20
N MET A 128 4.11 -6.22 7.85
CA MET A 128 5.54 -5.94 7.85
C MET A 128 6.21 -6.56 9.06
N TYR A 129 7.44 -7.05 8.89
CA TYR A 129 8.29 -7.49 10.00
C TYR A 129 9.76 -7.38 9.61
N ARG A 130 10.64 -7.25 10.60
CA ARG A 130 12.10 -7.32 10.38
C ARG A 130 12.55 -8.78 10.38
N GLY A 131 13.17 -9.21 9.29
CA GLY A 131 13.71 -10.57 9.17
C GLY A 131 15.09 -10.72 9.79
N ASP A 132 15.57 -11.96 9.92
CA ASP A 132 16.91 -12.28 10.45
C ASP A 132 18.06 -11.65 9.63
N ASN A 133 17.79 -11.25 8.38
CA ASN A 133 18.73 -10.55 7.51
C ASN A 133 18.77 -9.03 7.77
N GLY A 134 18.03 -8.54 8.77
CA GLY A 134 17.94 -7.13 9.14
C GLY A 134 17.06 -6.28 8.22
N LEU A 135 16.56 -6.87 7.12
CA LEU A 135 15.71 -6.21 6.14
C LEU A 135 14.23 -6.38 6.51
N ILE A 136 13.42 -5.46 6.01
CA ILE A 136 11.97 -5.44 6.22
C ILE A 136 11.29 -6.30 5.16
N HIS A 137 10.43 -7.22 5.59
CA HIS A 137 9.66 -8.09 4.71
C HIS A 137 8.18 -7.73 4.76
N ILE A 138 7.47 -7.98 3.67
CA ILE A 138 6.00 -7.96 3.58
C ILE A 138 5.54 -9.39 3.31
N ASN A 139 4.69 -9.97 4.18
CA ASN A 139 4.14 -11.33 4.03
C ASN A 139 2.69 -11.43 4.47
#